data_AF-A0A067KFW4-F1
#
_entry.id   AF-A0A067KFW4-F1
#
_cell.length_a   1.000
_cell.length_b   1.000
_cell.length_c   1.000
_cell.angle_alpha   90.00
_cell.angle_beta   90.00
_cell.angle_gamma   90.00
#
_symmetry.space_group_name_H-M   'P 1'
#
loop_
_entity.id
_entity.type
_entity.pdbx_description
1 polymer ?
#
loop_
_entity_poly.entity_id
_entity_poly.type
_entity_poly.pdbx_seq_one_letter_code
_entity_poly.pdbx_strand_id
1 'polypeptide(L)'
;MTEAWIRPLVEAIHSSPTQAVLYLSGGASQALGCLMSVPGATNTVLEAVVPYSRMSMIQLLGKIPTHYCSQQTAQEMALLAYNRALKLSSPGSPVLGVGFTGSLASTRPKLGDHRFLVFIGPNSRFYLSTRTSDRLWVSTVTLSKGLRNREQEDAISSHLLLKVCNIHMDLSIMSYVASKLALIAVSETFWKCFLHGNVWKAIANACKVQATFVSHLTESDVSDDCEERFTEDEELEQLINGQICFKGLRNREQEDAISSHLLLKAIANACKVQATFVSHLTESDVSDDCEERFTEDEELEQLINGQICFKVYPFSNVTHASKEERKIILSGSFNPLHEGHLKLLEVATSICGNGYPCFEISAVNADKPPLSVSQIKDRVKQFEKFGKTVIISNQPFFYKKAELFPGSSFVIGADTAARLINPKYYDGDYGKMIDILTGCKRTGCTFLVGGRNVDGVFKVLEDFNVPEMLKDMFISIPAELFRMDISSTEIRKSQGC
;
A
#
# COMPACT_ATOMS: atom_id res chain seq x y z
N MET A 1 25.24 6.91 1.53
CA MET A 1 25.01 8.03 0.61
C MET A 1 23.69 7.77 -0.10
N THR A 2 22.67 8.60 0.10
CA THR A 2 21.40 8.49 -0.66
C THR A 2 21.72 8.70 -2.14
N GLU A 3 21.37 7.75 -2.99
CA GLU A 3 21.68 7.82 -4.42
C GLU A 3 21.07 9.08 -5.05
N ALA A 4 21.86 9.77 -5.88
CA ALA A 4 21.55 11.13 -6.37
C ALA A 4 20.23 11.24 -7.14
N TRP A 5 19.68 10.14 -7.66
CA TRP A 5 18.42 10.11 -8.42
C TRP A 5 17.17 9.91 -7.55
N ILE A 6 17.30 9.42 -6.31
CA ILE A 6 16.14 9.09 -5.45
C ILE A 6 15.36 10.35 -5.09
N ARG A 7 16.05 11.41 -4.66
CA ARG A 7 15.40 12.65 -4.24
C ARG A 7 14.63 13.32 -5.37
N PRO A 8 15.20 13.57 -6.56
CA PRO A 8 14.45 14.11 -7.70
C PRO A 8 13.24 13.25 -8.10
N LEU A 9 13.37 11.93 -8.04
CA LEU A 9 12.25 11.03 -8.33
C LEU A 9 11.11 11.20 -7.32
N VAL A 10 11.43 11.22 -6.02
CA VAL A 10 10.44 11.37 -4.96
C VAL A 10 9.77 12.76 -5.03
N GLU A 11 10.54 13.81 -5.32
CA GLU A 11 9.99 15.16 -5.55
C GLU A 11 8.99 15.17 -6.73
N ALA A 12 9.31 14.45 -7.81
CA ALA A 12 8.40 14.32 -8.95
C ALA A 12 7.14 13.50 -8.62
N ILE A 13 7.26 12.44 -7.80
CA ILE A 13 6.10 11.71 -7.26
C ILE A 13 5.21 12.64 -6.44
N HIS A 14 5.78 13.45 -5.54
CA HIS A 14 5.05 14.41 -4.70
C HIS A 14 4.45 15.60 -5.46
N SER A 15 4.96 15.88 -6.65
CA SER A 15 4.41 16.87 -7.57
C SER A 15 3.25 16.31 -8.40
N SER A 16 3.08 14.98 -8.45
CA SER A 16 1.94 14.35 -9.11
C SER A 16 0.67 14.47 -8.25
N PRO A 17 -0.53 14.51 -8.86
CA PRO A 17 -1.78 14.60 -8.11
C PRO A 17 -2.20 13.26 -7.46
N THR A 18 -1.44 12.19 -7.69
CA THR A 18 -1.79 10.84 -7.25
C THR A 18 -1.56 10.69 -5.76
N GLN A 19 -2.58 10.19 -5.07
CA GLN A 19 -2.54 9.86 -3.65
C GLN A 19 -2.50 8.34 -3.46
N ALA A 20 -1.71 7.87 -2.51
CA ALA A 20 -1.33 6.48 -2.36
C ALA A 20 -1.44 5.97 -0.92
N VAL A 21 -1.84 4.71 -0.78
CA VAL A 21 -1.71 3.93 0.46
C VAL A 21 -0.75 2.77 0.21
N LEU A 22 0.17 2.54 1.16
CA LEU A 22 1.28 1.60 1.03
C LEU A 22 1.18 0.49 2.08
N TYR A 23 0.99 -0.75 1.66
CA TYR A 23 1.08 -1.92 2.54
C TYR A 23 2.33 -2.73 2.24
N LEU A 24 3.27 -2.78 3.19
CA LEU A 24 4.60 -3.36 2.99
C LEU A 24 4.91 -4.44 4.02
N SER A 25 5.34 -5.63 3.60
CA SER A 25 5.76 -6.70 4.52
C SER A 25 7.04 -7.39 4.06
N GLY A 26 7.94 -7.67 5.00
CA GLY A 26 9.14 -8.47 4.74
C GLY A 26 10.25 -7.80 3.90
N GLY A 27 10.10 -6.53 3.49
CA GLY A 27 11.11 -5.75 2.77
C GLY A 27 10.58 -4.39 2.27
N ALA A 28 11.35 -3.72 1.41
CA ALA A 28 11.10 -2.39 0.85
C ALA A 28 10.92 -1.26 1.91
N SER A 29 11.52 -1.42 3.09
CA SER A 29 11.32 -0.49 4.21
C SER A 29 11.99 0.87 3.99
N GLN A 30 13.14 0.89 3.31
CA GLN A 30 13.85 2.13 2.99
C GLN A 30 13.06 3.05 2.05
N ALA A 31 12.17 2.52 1.20
CA ALA A 31 11.31 3.33 0.34
C ALA A 31 10.40 4.25 1.15
N LEU A 32 9.87 3.78 2.28
CA LEU A 32 9.05 4.60 3.18
C LEU A 32 9.87 5.76 3.74
N GLY A 33 11.10 5.48 4.18
CA GLY A 33 12.05 6.51 4.61
C GLY A 33 12.33 7.53 3.52
N CYS A 34 12.54 7.07 2.27
CA CYS A 34 12.78 7.95 1.12
C CYS A 34 11.59 8.87 0.82
N LEU A 35 10.37 8.31 0.75
CA LEU A 35 9.14 9.07 0.50
C LEU A 35 8.88 10.10 1.61
N MET A 36 8.99 9.70 2.88
CA MET A 36 8.64 10.57 4.00
C MET A 36 9.71 11.63 4.33
N SER A 37 10.95 11.44 3.87
CA SER A 37 12.04 12.40 4.14
C SER A 37 12.05 13.59 3.17
N VAL A 38 11.30 13.52 2.06
CA VAL A 38 11.23 14.59 1.07
C VAL A 38 9.99 15.46 1.31
N PRO A 39 10.14 16.80 1.33
CA PRO A 39 8.98 17.71 1.47
C PRO A 39 7.91 17.44 0.41
N GLY A 40 6.63 17.51 0.81
CA GLY A 40 5.50 17.20 -0.06
C GLY A 40 4.94 15.79 0.10
N ALA A 41 5.51 14.96 0.98
CA ALA A 41 5.03 13.61 1.27
C ALA A 41 3.52 13.52 1.55
N THR A 42 2.95 14.51 2.25
CA THR A 42 1.51 14.60 2.57
C THR A 42 0.61 14.73 1.34
N ASN A 43 1.15 15.13 0.18
CA ASN A 43 0.40 15.21 -1.06
C ASN A 43 0.22 13.84 -1.71
N THR A 44 1.12 12.89 -1.43
CA THR A 44 1.09 11.54 -2.02
C THR A 44 0.73 10.48 -1.00
N VAL A 45 1.45 10.38 0.12
CA VAL A 45 1.31 9.25 1.06
C VAL A 45 0.18 9.53 2.04
N LEU A 46 -0.96 8.87 1.87
CA LEU A 46 -2.12 8.97 2.76
C LEU A 46 -1.98 8.08 3.99
N GLU A 47 -1.47 6.86 3.81
CA GLU A 47 -1.29 5.89 4.87
C GLU A 47 -0.21 4.87 4.48
N ALA A 48 0.58 4.44 5.45
CA ALA A 48 1.51 3.33 5.28
C ALA A 48 1.33 2.33 6.44
N VAL A 49 1.13 1.05 6.11
CA VAL A 49 0.95 -0.03 7.08
C VAL A 49 2.00 -1.11 6.82
N VAL A 50 2.67 -1.55 7.87
CA VAL A 50 3.68 -2.61 7.81
C VAL A 50 3.18 -3.85 8.55
N PRO A 51 2.34 -4.71 7.93
CA PRO A 51 1.82 -5.91 8.56
C PRO A 51 2.89 -7.00 8.67
N TYR A 52 3.81 -6.83 9.63
CA TYR A 52 5.02 -7.64 9.72
C TYR A 52 4.78 -9.02 10.38
N SER A 53 3.89 -9.08 11.37
CA SER A 53 3.53 -10.35 12.01
C SER A 53 2.45 -11.09 11.19
N ARG A 54 2.43 -12.43 11.30
CA ARG A 54 1.39 -13.25 10.64
C ARG A 54 -0.02 -12.81 11.05
N MET A 55 -0.23 -12.51 12.34
CA MET A 55 -1.53 -12.06 12.85
C MET A 55 -1.92 -10.70 12.28
N SER A 56 -0.98 -9.76 12.17
CA SER A 56 -1.24 -8.46 11.56
C SER A 56 -1.63 -8.60 10.08
N MET A 57 -0.95 -9.49 9.33
CA MET A 57 -1.33 -9.80 7.95
C MET A 57 -2.73 -10.43 7.86
N ILE A 58 -3.07 -11.36 8.74
CA ILE A 58 -4.40 -12.00 8.78
C ILE A 58 -5.49 -10.97 9.07
N GLN A 59 -5.26 -10.08 10.04
CA GLN A 59 -6.22 -9.01 10.36
C GLN A 59 -6.40 -8.03 9.21
N LEU A 60 -5.31 -7.69 8.50
CA LEU A 60 -5.37 -6.84 7.32
C LEU A 60 -6.16 -7.50 6.18
N LEU A 61 -5.86 -8.76 5.86
CA LEU A 61 -6.49 -9.51 4.76
C LEU A 61 -7.92 -9.99 5.10
N GLY A 62 -8.28 -10.03 6.38
CA GLY A 62 -9.53 -10.63 6.86
C GLY A 62 -9.60 -12.15 6.71
N LYS A 63 -8.49 -12.81 6.35
CA LYS A 63 -8.39 -14.26 6.12
C LYS A 63 -6.96 -14.75 6.30
N ILE A 64 -6.79 -16.06 6.43
CA ILE A 64 -5.48 -16.71 6.44
C ILE A 64 -5.04 -16.95 4.98
N PRO A 65 -3.96 -16.32 4.50
CA PRO A 65 -3.47 -16.58 3.15
C PRO A 65 -2.78 -17.94 3.07
N THR A 66 -2.87 -18.62 1.92
CA THR A 66 -2.14 -19.88 1.65
C THR A 66 -0.63 -19.69 1.80
N HIS A 67 -0.11 -18.57 1.29
CA HIS A 67 1.29 -18.20 1.40
C HIS A 67 1.42 -16.70 1.70
N TYR A 68 2.01 -16.35 2.84
CA TYR A 68 2.21 -14.96 3.26
C TYR A 68 3.09 -14.15 2.28
N CYS A 69 4.03 -14.80 1.60
CA CYS A 69 4.87 -14.19 0.57
C CYS A 69 4.54 -14.83 -0.78
N SER A 70 3.58 -14.24 -1.49
CA SER A 70 3.13 -14.69 -2.80
C SER A 70 2.61 -13.53 -3.64
N GLN A 71 2.52 -13.75 -4.95
CA GLN A 71 1.89 -12.83 -5.89
C GLN A 71 0.45 -12.50 -5.49
N GLN A 72 -0.35 -13.52 -5.15
CA GLN A 72 -1.74 -13.35 -4.74
C GLN A 72 -1.85 -12.44 -3.50
N THR A 73 -1.00 -12.65 -2.49
CA THR A 73 -1.02 -11.81 -1.28
C THR A 73 -0.63 -10.36 -1.59
N ALA A 74 0.36 -10.12 -2.45
CA ALA A 74 0.69 -8.76 -2.89
C ALA A 74 -0.49 -8.06 -3.60
N GLN A 75 -1.20 -8.78 -4.47
CA GLN A 75 -2.38 -8.25 -5.17
C GLN A 75 -3.53 -7.93 -4.21
N GLU A 76 -3.82 -8.81 -3.25
CA GLU A 76 -4.85 -8.58 -2.23
C GLU A 76 -4.50 -7.37 -1.34
N MET A 77 -3.23 -7.24 -0.94
CA MET A 77 -2.74 -6.06 -0.23
C MET A 77 -2.92 -4.78 -1.07
N ALA A 78 -2.58 -4.81 -2.36
CA ALA A 78 -2.73 -3.65 -3.25
C ALA A 78 -4.21 -3.25 -3.43
N LEU A 79 -5.13 -4.22 -3.55
CA LEU A 79 -6.57 -3.95 -3.63
C LEU A 79 -7.13 -3.34 -2.35
N LEU A 80 -6.73 -3.85 -1.18
CA LEU A 80 -7.14 -3.29 0.11
C LEU A 80 -6.56 -1.89 0.32
N ALA A 81 -5.30 -1.68 -0.05
CA ALA A 81 -4.67 -0.37 -0.04
C ALA A 81 -5.40 0.61 -0.98
N TYR A 82 -5.81 0.16 -2.17
CA TYR A 82 -6.57 0.98 -3.12
C TYR A 82 -7.93 1.40 -2.54
N ASN A 83 -8.69 0.46 -1.96
CA ASN A 83 -9.95 0.77 -1.29
C ASN A 83 -9.78 1.71 -0.09
N ARG A 84 -8.67 1.58 0.64
CA ARG A 84 -8.33 2.47 1.75
C ARG A 84 -8.00 3.87 1.24
N ALA A 85 -7.21 3.95 0.17
CA ALA A 85 -6.83 5.19 -0.47
C ALA A 85 -8.04 5.94 -1.05
N LEU A 86 -9.02 5.24 -1.63
CA LEU A 86 -10.28 5.85 -2.08
C LEU A 86 -10.99 6.60 -0.94
N LYS A 87 -11.09 5.99 0.24
CA LYS A 87 -11.75 6.59 1.41
C LYS A 87 -11.01 7.79 1.98
N LEU A 88 -9.68 7.77 1.93
CA LEU A 88 -8.81 8.80 2.49
C LEU A 88 -8.52 9.95 1.50
N SER A 89 -8.65 9.69 0.20
CA SER A 89 -8.30 10.65 -0.84
C SER A 89 -9.22 11.88 -0.88
N SER A 90 -8.64 13.00 -1.32
CA SER A 90 -9.41 14.19 -1.65
C SER A 90 -10.30 13.92 -2.87
N PRO A 91 -11.52 14.49 -2.93
CA PRO A 91 -12.41 14.30 -4.05
C PRO A 91 -11.75 14.66 -5.40
N GLY A 92 -11.79 13.74 -6.36
CA GLY A 92 -11.25 13.95 -7.72
C GLY A 92 -9.75 13.67 -7.87
N SER A 93 -9.01 13.39 -6.80
CA SER A 93 -7.61 12.98 -6.89
C SER A 93 -7.48 11.55 -7.43
N PRO A 94 -6.51 11.27 -8.34
CA PRO A 94 -6.15 9.90 -8.70
C PRO A 94 -5.65 9.13 -7.49
N VAL A 95 -5.99 7.84 -7.43
CA VAL A 95 -5.73 7.00 -6.26
C VAL A 95 -4.93 5.75 -6.62
N LEU A 96 -3.97 5.41 -5.76
CA LEU A 96 -3.07 4.26 -5.92
C LEU A 96 -3.05 3.39 -4.64
N GLY A 97 -3.27 2.09 -4.81
CA GLY A 97 -2.98 1.09 -3.77
C GLY A 97 -1.67 0.38 -4.08
N VAL A 98 -0.82 0.17 -3.07
CA VAL A 98 0.44 -0.56 -3.23
C VAL A 98 0.54 -1.68 -2.22
N GLY A 99 0.84 -2.88 -2.71
CA GLY A 99 1.07 -4.08 -1.90
C GLY A 99 2.46 -4.64 -2.17
N PHE A 100 3.24 -4.86 -1.11
CA PHE A 100 4.55 -5.48 -1.18
C PHE A 100 4.66 -6.61 -0.16
N THR A 101 5.14 -7.77 -0.59
CA THR A 101 5.57 -8.83 0.32
C THR A 101 6.89 -9.46 -0.14
N GLY A 102 7.85 -9.55 0.77
CA GLY A 102 9.18 -10.09 0.50
C GLY A 102 9.62 -11.16 1.49
N SER A 103 10.37 -12.14 1.00
CA SER A 103 11.17 -13.06 1.81
C SER A 103 12.63 -12.72 1.57
N LEU A 104 13.13 -11.71 2.30
CA LEU A 104 14.53 -11.29 2.27
C LEU A 104 15.43 -12.17 3.16
N ALA A 105 16.73 -11.91 3.15
CA ALA A 105 17.71 -12.61 3.97
C ALA A 105 17.30 -12.61 5.45
N SER A 106 17.37 -13.79 6.07
CA SER A 106 17.00 -14.03 7.47
C SER A 106 17.96 -15.03 8.09
N THR A 107 18.05 -15.05 9.42
CA THR A 107 18.91 -15.95 10.18
C THR A 107 18.42 -17.41 10.20
N ARG A 108 17.17 -17.67 9.81
CA ARG A 108 16.59 -19.01 9.73
C ARG A 108 16.56 -19.51 8.27
N PRO A 109 16.73 -20.82 8.03
CA PRO A 109 16.48 -21.41 6.71
C PRO A 109 15.05 -21.10 6.26
N LYS A 110 14.88 -20.67 5.01
CA LYS A 110 13.56 -20.37 4.44
C LYS A 110 12.84 -21.70 4.17
N LEU A 111 11.75 -21.94 4.88
CA LEU A 111 10.87 -23.09 4.66
C LEU A 111 9.85 -22.72 3.57
N GLY A 112 10.09 -23.15 2.35
CA GLY A 112 9.15 -23.12 1.24
C GLY A 112 9.21 -24.46 0.52
N ASP A 113 8.08 -24.96 0.04
CA ASP A 113 8.00 -26.28 -0.56
C ASP A 113 9.04 -26.46 -1.67
N HIS A 114 9.76 -27.58 -1.55
CA HIS A 114 10.68 -28.13 -2.51
C HIS A 114 9.98 -28.37 -3.86
N ARG A 115 9.88 -27.34 -4.70
CA ARG A 115 9.75 -27.57 -6.14
C ARG A 115 11.14 -27.75 -6.72
N PHE A 116 11.50 -29.03 -6.81
CA PHE A 116 12.55 -29.58 -7.65
C PHE A 116 12.57 -28.87 -9.02
N LEU A 117 13.49 -27.93 -9.19
CA LEU A 117 14.13 -27.56 -10.44
C LEU A 117 15.46 -26.91 -10.04
N VAL A 118 16.53 -27.65 -10.36
CA VAL A 118 17.94 -27.42 -10.06
C VAL A 118 18.35 -25.94 -10.13
N PHE A 119 18.40 -25.24 -8.98
CA PHE A 119 19.27 -24.10 -8.68
C PHE A 119 19.37 -23.98 -7.15
N ILE A 120 20.49 -24.43 -6.58
CA ILE A 120 20.70 -24.60 -5.14
C ILE A 120 21.17 -23.27 -4.51
N GLY A 121 20.28 -22.64 -3.72
CA GLY A 121 20.57 -21.50 -2.83
C GLY A 121 19.30 -20.77 -2.36
N PRO A 122 19.22 -20.23 -1.11
CA PRO A 122 18.03 -19.55 -0.60
C PRO A 122 17.87 -18.16 -1.23
N ASN A 123 17.41 -18.13 -2.48
CA ASN A 123 17.17 -16.88 -3.20
C ASN A 123 16.16 -16.01 -2.44
N SER A 124 16.39 -14.70 -2.46
CA SER A 124 15.45 -13.74 -1.90
C SER A 124 14.44 -13.39 -2.96
N ARG A 125 13.16 -13.55 -2.64
CA ARG A 125 12.06 -13.31 -3.57
C ARG A 125 11.11 -12.31 -2.97
N PHE A 126 10.65 -11.37 -3.77
CA PHE A 126 9.60 -10.46 -3.38
C PHE A 126 8.60 -10.25 -4.51
N TYR A 127 7.42 -9.82 -4.09
CA TYR A 127 6.27 -9.58 -4.92
C TYR A 127 5.80 -8.16 -4.65
N LEU A 128 5.61 -7.41 -5.70
CA LEU A 128 5.14 -6.04 -5.68
C LEU A 128 3.90 -5.95 -6.55
N SER A 129 2.87 -5.25 -6.09
CA SER A 129 1.69 -4.96 -6.88
C SER A 129 1.21 -3.54 -6.65
N THR A 130 0.73 -2.90 -7.72
CA THR A 130 0.08 -1.60 -7.69
C THR A 130 -1.29 -1.69 -8.32
N ARG A 131 -2.29 -1.06 -7.69
CA ARG A 131 -3.69 -1.07 -8.11
C ARG A 131 -4.22 0.36 -8.31
N THR A 132 -4.75 0.66 -9.48
CA THR A 132 -5.63 1.81 -9.76
C THR A 132 -7.05 1.30 -10.06
N SER A 133 -7.98 2.14 -10.51
CA SER A 133 -9.29 1.65 -10.96
C SER A 133 -9.14 0.73 -12.17
N ASP A 134 -8.41 1.21 -13.18
CA ASP A 134 -8.30 0.64 -14.52
C ASP A 134 -7.11 -0.32 -14.69
N ARG A 135 -6.21 -0.43 -13.70
CA ARG A 135 -4.99 -1.24 -13.83
C ARG A 135 -4.63 -2.01 -12.57
N LEU A 136 -4.06 -3.18 -12.81
CA LEU A 136 -3.31 -3.97 -11.84
C LEU A 136 -1.96 -4.27 -12.46
N TRP A 137 -0.89 -3.79 -11.84
CA TRP A 137 0.48 -4.14 -12.22
C TRP A 137 1.10 -4.96 -11.11
N VAL A 138 1.90 -5.96 -11.50
CA VAL A 138 2.52 -6.91 -10.58
C VAL A 138 3.93 -7.19 -11.08
N SER A 139 4.87 -7.25 -10.16
CA SER A 139 6.25 -7.66 -10.43
C SER A 139 6.69 -8.70 -9.42
N THR A 140 7.26 -9.78 -9.94
CA THR A 140 7.91 -10.83 -9.17
C THR A 140 9.39 -10.75 -9.42
N VAL A 141 10.17 -10.56 -8.36
CA VAL A 141 11.63 -10.48 -8.48
C VAL A 141 12.27 -11.56 -7.64
N THR A 142 13.13 -12.35 -8.28
CA THR A 142 13.99 -13.32 -7.61
C THR A 142 15.43 -12.82 -7.67
N LEU A 143 15.97 -12.49 -6.51
CA LEU A 143 17.36 -12.12 -6.32
C LEU A 143 18.21 -13.38 -6.21
N SER A 144 19.12 -13.54 -7.17
CA SER A 144 20.01 -14.70 -7.24
C SER A 144 21.16 -14.56 -6.24
N LYS A 145 21.47 -15.64 -5.53
CA LYS A 145 22.66 -15.72 -4.66
C LYS A 145 23.80 -16.46 -5.37
N GLY A 146 24.96 -15.80 -5.52
CA GLY A 146 26.27 -16.43 -5.76
C GLY A 146 26.71 -16.62 -7.21
N LEU A 147 27.24 -15.57 -7.88
CA LEU A 147 27.88 -15.72 -9.20
C LEU A 147 29.14 -14.85 -9.44
N ARG A 148 29.86 -14.41 -8.39
CA ARG A 148 31.22 -13.85 -8.57
C ARG A 148 32.23 -14.66 -7.76
N ASN A 149 33.31 -15.06 -8.42
CA ASN A 149 34.43 -15.72 -7.75
C ASN A 149 35.39 -14.66 -7.15
N ARG A 150 36.18 -15.07 -6.16
CA ARG A 150 37.09 -14.20 -5.40
C ARG A 150 38.04 -13.39 -6.29
N GLU A 151 38.46 -13.94 -7.43
CA GLU A 151 39.30 -13.23 -8.41
C GLU A 151 38.58 -12.07 -9.11
N GLN A 152 37.28 -12.21 -9.41
CA GLN A 152 36.48 -11.14 -10.01
C GLN A 152 36.18 -10.01 -9.02
N GLU A 153 36.05 -10.30 -7.72
CA GLU A 153 35.89 -9.29 -6.67
C GLU A 153 37.23 -8.65 -6.26
N ASP A 154 38.33 -9.39 -6.21
CA ASP A 154 39.67 -8.83 -5.99
C ASP A 154 40.10 -7.95 -7.17
N ALA A 155 39.73 -8.26 -8.41
CA ALA A 155 40.02 -7.41 -9.56
C ALA A 155 39.29 -6.05 -9.47
N ILE A 156 38.02 -6.03 -9.05
CA ILE A 156 37.23 -4.81 -8.91
C ILE A 156 37.63 -4.02 -7.64
N SER A 157 37.92 -4.72 -6.54
CA SER A 157 38.39 -4.10 -5.29
C SER A 157 39.81 -3.55 -5.42
N SER A 158 40.69 -4.22 -6.19
CA SER A 158 42.04 -3.75 -6.50
C SER A 158 42.02 -2.56 -7.48
N HIS A 159 41.08 -2.54 -8.45
CA HIS A 159 40.89 -1.36 -9.30
C HIS A 159 40.28 -0.17 -8.55
N LEU A 160 39.45 -0.41 -7.53
CA LEU A 160 38.86 0.64 -6.70
C LEU A 160 39.86 1.18 -5.66
N LEU A 161 40.73 0.34 -5.09
CA LEU A 161 41.83 0.77 -4.21
C LEU A 161 42.88 1.61 -4.95
N LEU A 162 43.15 1.32 -6.23
CA LEU A 162 44.02 2.14 -7.06
C LEU A 162 43.38 3.47 -7.51
N LYS A 163 42.04 3.56 -7.51
CA LYS A 163 41.31 4.81 -7.80
C LYS A 163 41.04 5.67 -6.56
N VAL A 164 41.00 5.06 -5.36
CA VAL A 164 40.80 5.75 -4.08
C VAL A 164 42.12 6.22 -3.44
N CYS A 165 43.28 5.71 -3.88
CA CYS A 165 44.58 6.21 -3.43
C CYS A 165 45.19 7.32 -4.31
N ASN A 166 44.46 7.91 -5.27
CA ASN A 166 45.00 8.98 -6.12
C ASN A 166 44.27 10.33 -5.96
N ILE A 167 44.12 10.77 -4.70
CA ILE A 167 43.92 12.18 -4.38
C ILE A 167 45.04 12.60 -3.41
N HIS A 168 46.06 13.19 -4.01
CA HIS A 168 47.14 14.06 -3.47
C HIS A 168 47.84 13.68 -2.16
N MET A 169 49.10 13.22 -2.27
CA MET A 169 50.22 13.77 -1.48
C MET A 169 51.58 13.55 -2.16
N ASP A 170 52.35 14.64 -2.21
CA ASP A 170 53.78 14.91 -2.45
C ASP A 170 54.75 13.89 -3.12
N LEU A 171 55.53 14.40 -4.08
CA LEU A 171 56.46 13.67 -4.95
C LEU A 171 57.81 13.28 -4.31
N SER A 172 58.01 13.45 -3.00
CA SER A 172 59.32 13.26 -2.35
C SER A 172 59.49 11.93 -1.59
N ILE A 173 58.44 11.10 -1.46
CA ILE A 173 58.49 9.85 -0.69
C ILE A 173 58.61 8.59 -1.58
N MET A 174 58.39 8.72 -2.90
CA MET A 174 58.47 7.58 -3.85
C MET A 174 59.89 7.00 -4.05
N SER A 175 60.96 7.75 -3.76
CA SER A 175 62.32 7.22 -3.85
C SER A 175 62.71 6.31 -2.66
N TYR A 176 62.03 6.43 -1.52
CA TYR A 176 62.39 5.70 -0.30
C TYR A 176 61.73 4.31 -0.21
N VAL A 177 60.54 4.17 -0.79
CA VAL A 177 59.79 2.91 -0.81
C VAL A 177 60.22 2.03 -2.01
N ALA A 178 60.57 2.64 -3.15
CA ALA A 178 61.07 1.92 -4.31
C ALA A 178 62.43 1.21 -4.06
N SER A 179 63.27 1.73 -3.16
CA SER A 179 64.56 1.10 -2.84
C SER A 179 64.48 -0.06 -1.84
N LYS A 180 63.31 -0.31 -1.21
CA LYS A 180 63.13 -1.41 -0.23
C LYS A 180 62.24 -2.55 -0.71
N LEU A 181 61.52 -2.41 -1.81
CA LEU A 181 60.68 -3.47 -2.38
C LEU A 181 61.37 -4.30 -3.49
N ALA A 182 62.65 -4.04 -3.79
CA ALA A 182 63.44 -4.83 -4.73
C ALA A 182 64.08 -6.10 -4.13
N LEU A 183 63.62 -6.59 -2.96
CA LEU A 183 64.28 -7.68 -2.23
C LEU A 183 63.42 -8.92 -1.95
N ILE A 184 62.24 -9.06 -2.56
CA ILE A 184 61.50 -10.34 -2.53
C ILE A 184 60.97 -10.66 -3.93
N ALA A 185 61.91 -10.80 -4.86
CA ALA A 185 61.75 -11.66 -6.02
C ALA A 185 63.00 -12.54 -6.05
N VAL A 186 62.83 -13.86 -5.85
CA VAL A 186 63.61 -15.00 -6.38
C VAL A 186 63.33 -16.22 -5.48
N SER A 187 62.57 -17.20 -5.95
CA SER A 187 63.09 -18.50 -6.40
C SER A 187 61.96 -19.48 -6.75
N GLU A 188 62.14 -20.23 -7.84
CA GLU A 188 61.27 -21.30 -8.35
C GLU A 188 61.19 -22.55 -7.44
N THR A 189 61.74 -22.51 -6.23
CA THR A 189 61.72 -23.63 -5.28
C THR A 189 60.44 -23.68 -4.43
N PHE A 190 59.61 -22.63 -4.44
CA PHE A 190 58.38 -22.59 -3.63
C PHE A 190 57.23 -23.45 -4.19
N TRP A 191 57.19 -23.69 -5.50
CA TRP A 191 56.11 -24.43 -6.15
C TRP A 191 56.18 -25.96 -5.97
N LYS A 192 57.35 -26.53 -5.65
CA LYS A 192 57.48 -27.98 -5.42
C LYS A 192 57.09 -28.44 -4.01
N CYS A 193 56.97 -27.53 -3.05
CA CYS A 193 56.48 -27.86 -1.70
C CYS A 193 54.96 -27.70 -1.55
N PHE A 194 54.27 -27.09 -2.52
CA PHE A 194 52.83 -26.81 -2.44
C PHE A 194 51.92 -28.04 -2.69
N LEU A 195 52.49 -29.19 -3.06
CA LEU A 195 51.76 -30.42 -3.38
C LEU A 195 51.85 -31.54 -2.33
N HIS A 196 52.40 -31.30 -1.13
CA HIS A 196 52.35 -32.28 -0.03
C HIS A 196 51.78 -31.65 1.25
N GLY A 197 50.72 -32.29 1.79
CA GLY A 197 49.75 -31.76 2.75
C GLY A 197 50.22 -31.50 4.19
N ASN A 198 51.38 -30.90 4.43
CA ASN A 198 51.92 -30.69 5.78
C ASN A 198 51.98 -29.23 6.26
N VAL A 199 51.49 -28.25 5.49
CA VAL A 199 51.48 -26.82 5.92
C VAL A 199 50.36 -26.51 6.93
N TRP A 200 49.22 -27.21 6.86
CA TRP A 200 48.07 -26.95 7.75
C TRP A 200 48.31 -27.37 9.20
N LYS A 201 49.11 -28.41 9.46
CA LYS A 201 49.52 -28.81 10.83
C LYS A 201 50.44 -27.78 11.51
N ALA A 202 51.26 -27.07 10.74
CA ALA A 202 52.16 -26.05 11.28
C ALA A 202 51.40 -24.75 11.65
N ILE A 203 50.38 -24.39 10.87
CA ILE A 203 49.54 -23.21 11.12
C ILE A 203 48.59 -23.46 12.31
N ALA A 204 48.02 -24.67 12.43
CA ALA A 204 47.18 -25.04 13.57
C ALA A 204 47.94 -25.04 14.91
N ASN A 205 49.22 -25.43 14.92
CA ASN A 205 50.06 -25.38 16.13
C ASN A 205 50.52 -23.97 16.49
N ALA A 206 50.66 -23.06 15.52
CA ALA A 206 51.03 -21.67 15.77
C ALA A 206 49.89 -20.85 16.43
N CYS A 207 48.62 -21.21 16.19
CA CYS A 207 47.47 -20.54 16.79
C CYS A 207 47.11 -21.02 18.21
N LYS A 208 47.75 -22.06 18.75
CA LYS A 208 47.55 -22.52 20.15
C LYS A 208 48.38 -21.74 21.20
N VAL A 209 49.08 -20.67 20.81
CA VAL A 209 49.84 -19.82 21.74
C VAL A 209 49.37 -18.36 21.66
N GLN A 210 48.19 -18.09 22.24
CA GLN A 210 47.86 -16.77 22.83
C GLN A 210 46.51 -16.84 23.56
N ALA A 211 46.47 -17.57 24.67
CA ALA A 211 45.42 -17.41 25.68
C ALA A 211 45.97 -17.82 27.04
N THR A 212 46.63 -16.91 27.75
CA THR A 212 46.82 -17.04 29.20
C THR A 212 47.13 -15.70 29.87
N PHE A 213 46.33 -15.40 30.91
CA PHE A 213 46.44 -14.35 31.94
C PHE A 213 46.13 -12.91 31.50
N VAL A 214 45.18 -12.20 32.15
CA VAL A 214 45.13 -11.88 33.59
C VAL A 214 43.71 -11.96 34.19
N SER A 215 43.71 -12.42 35.44
CA SER A 215 42.67 -12.63 36.46
C SER A 215 41.82 -11.41 36.85
N HIS A 216 40.57 -11.64 37.29
CA HIS A 216 40.08 -11.35 38.66
C HIS A 216 38.58 -11.65 38.87
N LEU A 217 38.27 -12.41 39.95
CA LEU A 217 37.03 -12.43 40.77
C LEU A 217 35.76 -13.05 40.15
N THR A 218 34.84 -13.78 40.81
CA THR A 218 34.72 -14.58 42.06
C THR A 218 33.39 -15.36 41.89
N GLU A 219 33.13 -16.32 42.79
CA GLU A 219 31.85 -17.07 43.02
C GLU A 219 31.64 -18.31 42.12
N SER A 220 31.89 -19.53 42.60
CA SER A 220 31.04 -20.32 43.51
C SER A 220 29.61 -20.51 42.97
N ASP A 221 29.43 -21.53 42.13
CA ASP A 221 28.53 -22.65 42.43
C ASP A 221 28.70 -23.74 41.36
N VAL A 222 29.08 -24.93 41.85
CA VAL A 222 29.10 -26.18 41.10
C VAL A 222 27.72 -26.80 41.25
N SER A 223 27.04 -27.03 40.14
CA SER A 223 26.07 -28.12 40.02
C SER A 223 26.38 -28.89 38.75
N ASP A 224 26.80 -30.13 38.96
CA ASP A 224 26.96 -31.19 37.96
C ASP A 224 25.75 -31.26 37.04
N ASP A 225 25.98 -31.36 35.72
CA ASP A 225 25.45 -32.49 34.95
C ASP A 225 25.97 -32.48 33.50
N CYS A 226 26.38 -33.68 33.06
CA CYS A 226 26.62 -34.15 31.70
C CYS A 226 27.93 -33.72 30.98
N GLU A 227 28.99 -34.52 31.21
CA GLU A 227 30.03 -34.78 30.22
C GLU A 227 29.42 -35.43 28.96
N GLU A 228 29.41 -34.72 27.82
CA GLU A 228 29.54 -35.36 26.51
C GLU A 228 30.84 -34.85 25.87
N ARG A 229 31.86 -35.73 25.84
CA ARG A 229 33.11 -35.51 25.12
C ARG A 229 32.85 -35.69 23.63
N PHE A 230 32.80 -34.59 22.89
CA PHE A 230 32.93 -34.62 21.44
C PHE A 230 34.40 -34.83 21.07
N THR A 231 34.69 -35.88 20.31
CA THR A 231 36.03 -36.18 19.79
C THR A 231 36.36 -35.27 18.61
N GLU A 232 37.57 -34.68 18.59
CA GLU A 232 38.08 -33.73 17.57
C GLU A 232 38.02 -34.23 16.11
N ASP A 233 37.68 -35.51 15.86
CA ASP A 233 37.54 -36.09 14.53
C ASP A 233 36.16 -35.85 13.86
N GLU A 234 35.10 -35.56 14.62
CA GLU A 234 33.77 -35.26 14.03
C GLU A 234 33.68 -33.83 13.43
N GLU A 235 34.47 -32.88 13.92
CA GLU A 235 34.55 -31.52 13.33
C GLU A 235 35.32 -31.52 12.00
N LEU A 236 36.28 -32.45 11.83
CA LEU A 236 37.10 -32.55 10.61
C LEU A 236 36.35 -33.22 9.45
N GLU A 237 35.48 -34.21 9.72
CA GLU A 237 34.58 -34.77 8.68
C GLU A 237 33.47 -33.78 8.27
N GLN A 238 33.00 -32.92 9.18
CA GLN A 238 32.07 -31.83 8.81
C GLN A 238 32.75 -30.71 8.01
N LEU A 239 34.05 -30.46 8.23
CA LEU A 239 34.83 -29.51 7.43
C LEU A 239 35.15 -30.02 6.01
N ILE A 240 35.32 -31.32 5.82
CA ILE A 240 35.69 -31.93 4.53
C ILE A 240 34.47 -32.23 3.64
N ASN A 241 33.27 -32.40 4.22
CA ASN A 241 32.00 -32.51 3.49
C ASN A 241 31.38 -31.16 3.07
N GLY A 242 32.19 -30.09 2.99
CA GLY A 242 32.03 -29.06 1.96
C GLY A 242 30.73 -28.25 1.95
N GLN A 243 30.02 -28.09 3.08
CA GLN A 243 29.09 -26.97 3.29
C GLN A 243 29.87 -25.72 3.74
N ILE A 244 30.89 -25.32 2.98
CA ILE A 244 31.46 -23.99 3.13
C ILE A 244 30.51 -23.03 2.41
N CYS A 245 29.55 -22.49 3.16
CA CYS A 245 28.62 -21.47 2.68
C CYS A 245 29.41 -20.17 2.45
N PHE A 246 30.02 -20.02 1.27
CA PHE A 246 30.80 -18.84 0.92
C PHE A 246 29.91 -17.59 0.90
N LYS A 247 30.08 -16.75 1.93
CA LYS A 247 29.52 -15.39 2.06
C LYS A 247 30.19 -14.45 1.04
N GLY A 248 29.57 -14.31 -0.13
CA GLY A 248 29.64 -13.12 -0.98
C GLY A 248 28.20 -12.80 -1.44
N LEU A 249 27.37 -12.32 -0.51
CA LEU A 249 25.91 -12.44 -0.57
C LEU A 249 25.30 -11.12 -0.13
N ARG A 250 24.44 -10.49 -0.94
CA ARG A 250 23.74 -9.25 -0.56
C ARG A 250 23.19 -9.39 0.85
N ASN A 251 23.58 -8.49 1.75
CA ASN A 251 23.05 -8.51 3.12
C ASN A 251 21.59 -8.04 3.10
N ARG A 252 20.86 -8.22 4.21
CA ARG A 252 19.44 -7.85 4.28
C ARG A 252 19.20 -6.37 3.93
N GLU A 253 20.11 -5.48 4.32
CA GLU A 253 20.03 -4.05 4.04
C GLU A 253 20.14 -3.76 2.53
N GLN A 254 21.05 -4.43 1.82
CA GLN A 254 21.22 -4.33 0.38
C GLN A 254 20.01 -4.89 -0.39
N GLU A 255 19.44 -6.02 0.07
CA GLU A 255 18.20 -6.54 -0.53
C GLU A 255 16.99 -5.62 -0.27
N ASP A 256 16.93 -5.00 0.90
CA ASP A 256 15.90 -4.00 1.23
C ASP A 256 16.06 -2.71 0.41
N ALA A 257 17.30 -2.29 0.12
CA ALA A 257 17.57 -1.14 -0.74
C ALA A 257 17.10 -1.39 -2.18
N ILE A 258 17.43 -2.56 -2.76
CA ILE A 258 17.01 -2.92 -4.13
C ILE A 258 15.48 -3.00 -4.23
N SER A 259 14.84 -3.70 -3.29
CA SER A 259 13.37 -3.78 -3.27
C SER A 259 12.71 -2.42 -3.06
N SER A 260 13.32 -1.54 -2.27
CA SER A 260 12.86 -0.16 -2.10
C SER A 260 12.97 0.67 -3.37
N HIS A 261 14.08 0.55 -4.12
CA HIS A 261 14.25 1.26 -5.40
C HIS A 261 13.21 0.81 -6.43
N LEU A 262 12.91 -0.49 -6.49
CA LEU A 262 11.89 -1.03 -7.39
C LEU A 262 10.48 -0.63 -6.98
N LEU A 263 10.18 -0.56 -5.68
CA LEU A 263 8.93 -0.01 -5.16
C LEU A 263 8.75 1.46 -5.58
N LEU A 264 9.78 2.30 -5.43
CA LEU A 264 9.74 3.70 -5.85
C LEU A 264 9.51 3.83 -7.36
N LYS A 265 10.16 2.97 -8.18
CA LYS A 265 9.94 2.93 -9.63
C LYS A 265 8.50 2.57 -9.98
N ALA A 266 7.91 1.58 -9.31
CA ALA A 266 6.53 1.18 -9.57
C ALA A 266 5.55 2.31 -9.22
N ILE A 267 5.76 2.99 -8.08
CA ILE A 267 4.97 4.16 -7.70
C ILE A 267 5.12 5.28 -8.73
N ALA A 268 6.34 5.58 -9.18
CA ALA A 268 6.61 6.60 -10.20
C ALA A 268 5.87 6.30 -11.51
N ASN A 269 5.95 5.05 -11.99
CA ASN A 269 5.26 4.60 -13.20
C ASN A 269 3.74 4.74 -13.05
N ALA A 270 3.17 4.33 -11.92
CA ALA A 270 1.74 4.48 -11.63
C ALA A 270 1.32 5.96 -11.53
N CYS A 271 2.21 6.83 -11.05
CA CYS A 271 2.02 8.28 -11.04
C CYS A 271 2.26 8.95 -12.40
N LYS A 272 2.61 8.18 -13.45
CA LYS A 272 2.96 8.67 -14.80
C LYS A 272 4.15 9.65 -14.79
N VAL A 273 5.05 9.50 -13.82
CA VAL A 273 6.27 10.30 -13.71
C VAL A 273 7.34 9.70 -14.62
N GLN A 274 7.85 10.49 -15.57
CA GLN A 274 9.01 10.11 -16.37
C GLN A 274 10.28 10.34 -15.56
N ALA A 275 10.96 9.27 -15.16
CA ALA A 275 12.22 9.37 -14.42
C ALA A 275 13.27 8.40 -14.97
N THR A 276 14.51 8.87 -14.97
CA THR A 276 15.68 8.06 -15.32
C THR A 276 15.99 7.14 -14.15
N PHE A 277 15.68 5.86 -14.30
CA PHE A 277 15.95 4.84 -13.29
C PHE A 277 17.25 4.11 -13.61
N VAL A 278 18.13 3.95 -12.62
CA VAL A 278 19.30 3.08 -12.72
C VAL A 278 18.92 1.72 -12.14
N SER A 279 18.86 0.68 -12.97
CA SER A 279 18.58 -0.66 -12.47
C SER A 279 19.80 -1.26 -11.78
N HIS A 280 19.66 -1.55 -10.49
CA HIS A 280 20.65 -2.27 -9.68
C HIS A 280 20.50 -3.79 -9.73
N LEU A 281 19.63 -4.29 -10.61
CA LEU A 281 19.47 -5.72 -10.88
C LEU A 281 20.71 -6.22 -11.64
N THR A 282 21.25 -7.35 -11.21
CA THR A 282 22.32 -8.03 -11.94
C THR A 282 21.73 -8.85 -13.09
N GLU A 283 22.54 -9.23 -14.08
CA GLU A 283 22.10 -10.08 -15.20
C GLU A 283 21.51 -11.43 -14.75
N SER A 284 21.82 -11.86 -13.52
CA SER A 284 21.29 -13.06 -12.89
C SER A 284 20.00 -12.87 -12.10
N ASP A 285 19.56 -11.63 -11.86
CA ASP A 285 18.29 -11.36 -11.19
C ASP A 285 17.15 -11.52 -12.22
N VAL A 286 16.09 -12.25 -11.84
CA VAL A 286 14.94 -12.47 -12.72
C VAL A 286 13.78 -11.58 -12.25
N SER A 287 13.28 -10.73 -13.13
CA SER A 287 12.06 -9.95 -12.94
C SER A 287 11.01 -10.43 -13.94
N ASP A 288 9.82 -10.75 -13.44
CA ASP A 288 8.65 -11.07 -14.25
C ASP A 288 7.55 -10.07 -13.92
N ASP A 289 7.17 -9.26 -14.91
CA ASP A 289 6.22 -8.16 -14.76
C ASP A 289 4.96 -8.49 -15.57
N CYS A 290 3.79 -8.41 -14.94
CA CYS A 290 2.50 -8.55 -15.62
C CYS A 290 1.61 -7.33 -15.37
N GLU A 291 0.93 -6.87 -16.42
CA GLU A 291 -0.05 -5.78 -16.37
C GLU A 291 -1.40 -6.30 -16.84
N GLU A 292 -2.42 -6.09 -16.02
CA GLU A 292 -3.82 -6.31 -16.34
C GLU A 292 -4.53 -4.95 -16.41
N ARG A 293 -5.38 -4.79 -17.42
CA ARG A 293 -6.19 -3.58 -17.63
C ARG A 293 -7.66 -3.95 -17.56
N PHE A 294 -8.41 -3.10 -16.86
CA PHE A 294 -9.85 -3.23 -16.70
C PHE A 294 -10.55 -2.21 -17.58
N THR A 295 -11.55 -2.66 -18.29
CA THR A 295 -12.54 -1.83 -18.95
C THR A 295 -13.45 -1.18 -17.90
N GLU A 296 -14.18 -0.13 -18.30
CA GLU A 296 -15.16 0.48 -17.40
C GLU A 296 -16.20 -0.52 -16.89
N ASP A 297 -16.60 -1.47 -17.74
CA ASP A 297 -17.60 -2.47 -17.40
C ASP A 297 -17.06 -3.42 -16.32
N GLU A 298 -15.82 -3.90 -16.46
CA GLU A 298 -15.15 -4.73 -15.45
C GLU A 298 -14.92 -3.98 -14.12
N GLU A 299 -14.63 -2.68 -14.17
CA GLU A 299 -14.53 -1.86 -12.95
C GLU A 299 -15.87 -1.77 -12.22
N LEU A 300 -16.98 -1.61 -12.96
CA LEU A 300 -18.32 -1.56 -12.39
C LEU A 300 -18.76 -2.94 -11.86
N GLU A 301 -18.38 -4.02 -12.53
CA GLU A 301 -18.61 -5.39 -12.02
C GLU A 301 -17.86 -5.64 -10.71
N GLN A 302 -16.60 -5.22 -10.62
CA GLN A 302 -15.81 -5.31 -9.38
C GLN A 302 -16.45 -4.52 -8.24
N LEU A 303 -17.06 -3.36 -8.53
CA LEU A 303 -17.80 -2.56 -7.56
C LEU A 303 -19.07 -3.28 -7.10
N ILE A 304 -19.86 -3.80 -8.04
CA ILE A 304 -21.10 -4.54 -7.75
C ILE A 304 -20.81 -5.78 -6.91
N ASN A 305 -19.71 -6.48 -7.21
CA ASN A 305 -19.24 -7.67 -6.47
C ASN A 305 -18.55 -7.33 -5.14
N GLY A 306 -18.37 -6.05 -4.82
CA GLY A 306 -17.82 -5.59 -3.55
C GLY A 306 -16.29 -5.63 -3.44
N GLN A 307 -15.57 -5.86 -4.53
CA GLN A 307 -14.11 -5.79 -4.57
C GLN A 307 -13.63 -4.33 -4.48
N ILE A 308 -14.35 -3.40 -5.10
CA ILE A 308 -14.11 -1.95 -5.00
C ILE A 308 -15.26 -1.30 -4.23
N CYS A 309 -14.95 -0.41 -3.27
CA CYS A 309 -15.98 0.18 -2.42
C CYS A 309 -16.86 1.24 -3.11
N PHE A 310 -16.27 2.04 -3.99
CA PHE A 310 -16.99 3.03 -4.80
C PHE A 310 -16.14 3.50 -5.99
N LYS A 311 -16.79 4.09 -6.98
CA LYS A 311 -16.17 4.74 -8.15
C LYS A 311 -16.67 6.17 -8.29
N VAL A 312 -15.78 7.10 -8.60
CA VAL A 312 -16.10 8.53 -8.75
C VAL A 312 -16.05 8.91 -10.22
N TYR A 313 -17.07 9.63 -10.69
CA TYR A 313 -17.13 10.25 -12.01
C TYR A 313 -17.11 11.77 -11.86
N PRO A 314 -15.93 12.41 -11.95
CA PRO A 314 -15.76 13.85 -11.69
C PRO A 314 -16.03 14.68 -12.95
N PHE A 315 -17.30 14.79 -13.38
CA PHE A 315 -17.65 15.63 -14.53
C PHE A 315 -17.62 17.14 -14.24
N SER A 316 -17.40 17.53 -12.98
CA SER A 316 -17.28 18.94 -12.62
C SER A 316 -15.92 19.50 -13.07
N ASN A 317 -15.97 20.52 -13.92
CA ASN A 317 -14.79 21.29 -14.31
C ASN A 317 -14.40 22.35 -13.26
N VAL A 318 -15.17 22.48 -12.17
CA VAL A 318 -14.85 23.41 -11.09
C VAL A 318 -13.68 22.83 -10.31
N THR A 319 -12.52 23.44 -10.45
CA THR A 319 -11.42 23.25 -9.51
C THR A 319 -11.88 23.77 -8.15
N HIS A 320 -12.36 22.86 -7.31
CA HIS A 320 -12.52 23.17 -5.89
C HIS A 320 -11.11 23.45 -5.37
N ALA A 321 -10.78 24.74 -5.22
CA ALA A 321 -9.44 25.26 -4.87
C ALA A 321 -8.99 24.87 -3.45
N SER A 322 -9.68 23.91 -2.86
CA SER A 322 -9.83 23.78 -1.44
C SER A 322 -9.77 22.30 -1.10
N LYS A 323 -8.85 21.97 -0.20
CA LYS A 323 -8.63 20.61 0.33
C LYS A 323 -9.79 20.22 1.26
N GLU A 324 -11.03 20.38 0.81
CA GLU A 324 -12.21 20.14 1.62
C GLU A 324 -12.43 18.65 1.77
N GLU A 325 -12.19 18.13 2.97
CA GLU A 325 -12.40 16.73 3.31
C GLU A 325 -13.91 16.37 3.33
N ARG A 326 -14.77 17.35 3.66
CA ARG A 326 -16.22 17.15 3.82
C ARG A 326 -16.93 17.13 2.47
N LYS A 327 -17.64 16.04 2.19
CA LYS A 327 -18.53 15.90 1.01
C LYS A 327 -19.97 16.26 1.38
N ILE A 328 -20.71 16.82 0.44
CA ILE A 328 -22.16 17.05 0.54
C ILE A 328 -22.81 16.14 -0.49
N ILE A 329 -23.41 15.06 -0.01
CA ILE A 329 -23.81 13.91 -0.82
C ILE A 329 -25.32 13.86 -0.93
N LEU A 330 -25.86 14.12 -2.11
CA LEU A 330 -27.27 13.83 -2.40
C LEU A 330 -27.39 12.40 -2.94
N SER A 331 -27.89 11.50 -2.11
CA SER A 331 -28.11 10.09 -2.47
C SER A 331 -29.47 9.90 -3.13
N GLY A 332 -29.51 9.20 -4.27
CA GLY A 332 -30.77 8.97 -4.98
C GLY A 332 -30.67 7.98 -6.13
N SER A 333 -31.82 7.56 -6.66
CA SER A 333 -31.85 6.68 -7.85
C SER A 333 -31.66 7.44 -9.16
N PHE A 334 -31.97 8.74 -9.18
CA PHE A 334 -31.86 9.67 -10.32
C PHE A 334 -32.34 9.07 -11.66
N ASN A 335 -33.59 8.61 -11.65
CA ASN A 335 -34.18 7.94 -12.80
C ASN A 335 -35.53 8.58 -13.19
N PRO A 336 -35.57 9.76 -13.82
CA PRO A 336 -34.42 10.56 -14.27
C PRO A 336 -33.96 11.61 -13.24
N LEU A 337 -32.75 12.14 -13.45
CA LEU A 337 -32.26 13.38 -12.86
C LEU A 337 -33.10 14.57 -13.37
N HIS A 338 -33.35 15.56 -12.52
CA HIS A 338 -34.20 16.72 -12.83
C HIS A 338 -33.83 17.94 -11.97
N GLU A 339 -34.36 19.10 -12.31
CA GLU A 339 -34.06 20.40 -11.65
C GLU A 339 -34.23 20.37 -10.13
N GLY A 340 -35.25 19.70 -9.61
CA GLY A 340 -35.43 19.52 -8.17
C GLY A 340 -34.21 18.90 -7.46
N HIS A 341 -33.50 17.95 -8.09
CA HIS A 341 -32.28 17.38 -7.51
C HIS A 341 -31.10 18.36 -7.55
N LEU A 342 -30.95 19.09 -8.66
CA LEU A 342 -29.88 20.07 -8.85
C LEU A 342 -30.01 21.20 -7.82
N LYS A 343 -31.21 21.78 -7.70
CA LYS A 343 -31.50 22.85 -6.74
C LYS A 343 -31.36 22.38 -5.30
N LEU A 344 -31.78 21.15 -4.98
CA LEU A 344 -31.64 20.61 -3.63
C LEU A 344 -30.16 20.52 -3.21
N LEU A 345 -29.30 20.02 -4.09
CA LEU A 345 -27.86 19.95 -3.81
C LEU A 345 -27.24 21.36 -3.71
N GLU A 346 -27.65 22.29 -4.57
CA GLU A 346 -27.18 23.69 -4.53
C GLU A 346 -27.54 24.40 -3.22
N VAL A 347 -28.79 24.27 -2.76
CA VAL A 347 -29.24 24.82 -1.47
C VAL A 347 -28.50 24.17 -0.30
N ALA A 348 -28.37 22.83 -0.32
CA ALA A 348 -27.62 22.12 0.71
C ALA A 348 -26.14 22.56 0.77
N THR A 349 -25.53 22.82 -0.39
CA THR A 349 -24.17 23.36 -0.49
C THR A 349 -24.07 24.73 0.13
N SER A 350 -25.03 25.61 -0.15
CA SER A 350 -25.08 26.96 0.42
C SER A 350 -25.23 26.95 1.94
N ILE A 351 -25.99 26.00 2.51
CA ILE A 351 -26.17 25.85 3.96
C ILE A 351 -24.89 25.34 4.64
N CYS A 352 -24.19 24.40 4.02
CA CYS A 352 -22.97 23.81 4.60
C CYS A 352 -21.72 24.68 4.37
N GLY A 353 -21.75 25.60 3.40
CA GLY A 353 -20.61 26.43 3.00
C GLY A 353 -19.57 25.66 2.21
N ASN A 354 -18.50 25.20 2.88
CA ASN A 354 -17.26 24.72 2.27
C ASN A 354 -17.23 23.19 2.09
N GLY A 355 -18.25 22.59 1.48
CA GLY A 355 -18.27 21.15 1.22
C GLY A 355 -18.25 20.83 -0.27
N TYR A 356 -17.62 19.71 -0.63
CA TYR A 356 -17.57 19.24 -2.02
C TYR A 356 -18.92 18.62 -2.42
N PRO A 357 -19.70 19.24 -3.33
CA PRO A 357 -21.02 18.74 -3.70
C PRO A 357 -20.92 17.58 -4.67
N CYS A 358 -21.60 16.48 -4.37
CA CYS A 358 -21.70 15.34 -5.28
C CYS A 358 -23.02 14.59 -5.14
N PHE A 359 -23.37 13.88 -6.20
CA PHE A 359 -24.47 12.92 -6.20
C PHE A 359 -23.94 11.54 -5.87
N GLU A 360 -24.81 10.68 -5.32
CA GLU A 360 -24.47 9.29 -5.08
C GLU A 360 -25.58 8.33 -5.52
N ILE A 361 -25.19 7.28 -6.25
CA ILE A 361 -26.05 6.17 -6.64
C ILE A 361 -25.50 4.90 -5.99
N SER A 362 -26.35 4.22 -5.23
CA SER A 362 -26.01 2.89 -4.74
C SER A 362 -26.30 1.85 -5.83
N ALA A 363 -25.26 1.16 -6.28
CA ALA A 363 -25.36 0.06 -7.23
C ALA A 363 -26.10 -1.14 -6.62
N VAL A 364 -25.94 -1.38 -5.32
CA VAL A 364 -26.66 -2.41 -4.56
C VAL A 364 -27.78 -1.74 -3.78
N ASN A 365 -28.98 -2.32 -3.79
CA ASN A 365 -30.13 -1.81 -3.03
C ASN A 365 -30.55 -2.83 -1.98
N ALA A 366 -31.08 -2.38 -0.84
CA ALA A 366 -31.53 -3.29 0.22
C ALA A 366 -32.74 -4.14 -0.24
N ASP A 367 -33.67 -3.53 -0.97
CA ASP A 367 -34.97 -4.13 -1.33
C ASP A 367 -35.08 -4.52 -2.81
N LYS A 368 -34.02 -4.32 -3.60
CA LYS A 368 -34.04 -4.49 -5.06
C LYS A 368 -32.76 -5.17 -5.53
N PRO A 369 -32.79 -5.90 -6.67
CA PRO A 369 -31.58 -6.44 -7.25
C PRO A 369 -30.54 -5.32 -7.52
N PRO A 370 -29.24 -5.65 -7.52
CA PRO A 370 -28.20 -4.73 -7.95
C PRO A 370 -28.50 -4.18 -9.36
N LEU A 371 -28.10 -2.93 -9.59
CA LEU A 371 -28.19 -2.33 -10.92
C LEU A 371 -27.24 -3.04 -11.88
N SER A 372 -27.68 -3.25 -13.12
CA SER A 372 -26.78 -3.72 -14.16
C SER A 372 -25.77 -2.63 -14.53
N VAL A 373 -24.62 -3.03 -15.10
CA VAL A 373 -23.61 -2.12 -15.63
C VAL A 373 -24.22 -1.11 -16.61
N SER A 374 -25.10 -1.55 -17.50
CA SER A 374 -25.81 -0.68 -18.45
C SER A 374 -26.68 0.37 -17.76
N GLN A 375 -27.45 -0.02 -16.74
CA GLN A 375 -28.29 0.90 -15.97
C GLN A 375 -27.47 1.94 -15.23
N ILE A 376 -26.31 1.56 -14.67
CA ILE A 376 -25.39 2.50 -14.02
C ILE A 376 -24.90 3.51 -15.05
N LYS A 377 -24.38 3.05 -16.20
CA LYS A 377 -23.86 3.92 -17.26
C LYS A 377 -24.91 4.89 -17.79
N ASP A 378 -26.15 4.44 -18.00
CA ASP A 378 -27.23 5.31 -18.47
C ASP A 378 -27.65 6.37 -17.43
N ARG A 379 -27.53 6.06 -16.14
CA ARG A 379 -27.73 7.07 -15.08
C ARG A 379 -26.56 8.04 -14.99
N VAL A 380 -25.33 7.55 -15.10
CA VAL A 380 -24.09 8.35 -15.05
C VAL A 380 -24.06 9.40 -16.17
N LYS A 381 -24.44 9.04 -17.41
CA LYS A 381 -24.50 9.96 -18.57
C LYS A 381 -25.32 11.23 -18.30
N GLN A 382 -26.35 11.14 -17.45
CA GLN A 382 -27.18 12.31 -17.11
C GLN A 382 -26.35 13.37 -16.38
N PHE A 383 -25.42 12.97 -15.52
CA PHE A 383 -24.57 13.89 -14.74
C PHE A 383 -23.49 14.55 -15.59
N GLU A 384 -22.99 13.85 -16.60
CA GLU A 384 -22.05 14.40 -17.59
C GLU A 384 -22.66 15.63 -18.29
N LYS A 385 -23.92 15.53 -18.71
CA LYS A 385 -24.65 16.64 -19.34
C LYS A 385 -24.72 17.90 -18.47
N PHE A 386 -24.80 17.75 -17.16
CA PHE A 386 -24.89 18.87 -16.20
C PHE A 386 -23.54 19.23 -15.56
N GLY A 387 -22.45 18.56 -15.94
CA GLY A 387 -21.11 18.76 -15.36
C GLY A 387 -21.08 18.52 -13.84
N LYS A 388 -21.77 17.48 -13.35
CA LYS A 388 -21.89 17.18 -11.92
C LYS A 388 -21.14 15.92 -11.54
N THR A 389 -20.44 15.94 -10.40
CA THR A 389 -19.77 14.74 -9.89
C THR A 389 -20.78 13.73 -9.35
N VAL A 390 -20.65 12.47 -9.75
CA VAL A 390 -21.44 11.35 -9.22
C VAL A 390 -20.55 10.24 -8.69
N ILE A 391 -20.91 9.70 -7.53
CA ILE A 391 -20.28 8.56 -6.89
C ILE A 391 -21.19 7.35 -7.08
N ILE A 392 -20.65 6.26 -7.61
CA ILE A 392 -21.30 4.96 -7.59
C ILE A 392 -20.77 4.22 -6.38
N SER A 393 -21.63 3.85 -5.43
CA SER A 393 -21.23 3.10 -4.24
C SER A 393 -21.88 1.72 -4.22
N ASN A 394 -21.36 0.80 -3.41
CA ASN A 394 -21.98 -0.51 -3.19
C ASN A 394 -22.76 -0.59 -1.87
N GLN A 395 -23.05 0.54 -1.22
CA GLN A 395 -23.62 0.58 0.13
C GLN A 395 -25.08 1.06 0.14
N PRO A 396 -26.06 0.17 0.41
CA PRO A 396 -27.47 0.56 0.41
C PRO A 396 -27.88 1.39 1.63
N PHE A 397 -27.19 1.25 2.77
CA PHE A 397 -27.57 1.88 4.03
C PHE A 397 -26.72 3.10 4.37
N PHE A 398 -27.34 4.15 4.92
CA PHE A 398 -26.64 5.38 5.29
C PHE A 398 -25.56 5.18 6.36
N TYR A 399 -25.72 4.26 7.30
CA TYR A 399 -24.66 3.99 8.28
C TYR A 399 -23.39 3.41 7.63
N LYS A 400 -23.56 2.59 6.58
CA LYS A 400 -22.43 2.11 5.77
C LYS A 400 -21.85 3.20 4.87
N LYS A 401 -22.69 4.09 4.34
CA LYS A 401 -22.20 5.28 3.63
C LYS A 401 -21.40 6.20 4.54
N ALA A 402 -21.80 6.35 5.80
CA ALA A 402 -21.06 7.12 6.80
C ALA A 402 -19.68 6.51 7.12
N GLU A 403 -19.53 5.18 7.05
CA GLU A 403 -18.23 4.50 7.14
C GLU A 403 -17.34 4.79 5.90
N LEU A 404 -17.94 4.96 4.71
CA LEU A 404 -17.20 5.30 3.48
C LEU A 404 -16.85 6.79 3.39
N PHE A 405 -17.74 7.65 3.88
CA PHE A 405 -17.64 9.11 3.76
C PHE A 405 -17.73 9.76 5.14
N PRO A 406 -16.75 9.54 6.03
CA PRO A 406 -16.73 10.16 7.35
C PRO A 406 -16.75 11.69 7.23
N GLY A 407 -17.33 12.35 8.23
CA GLY A 407 -17.45 13.81 8.29
C GLY A 407 -18.37 14.44 7.25
N SER A 408 -18.99 13.66 6.37
CA SER A 408 -19.79 14.15 5.23
C SER A 408 -21.25 14.42 5.59
N SER A 409 -21.89 15.29 4.83
CA SER A 409 -23.29 15.68 5.01
C SER A 409 -24.16 15.01 3.94
N PHE A 410 -25.12 14.19 4.35
CA PHE A 410 -26.04 13.50 3.45
C PHE A 410 -27.31 14.32 3.25
N VAL A 411 -27.62 14.67 2.01
CA VAL A 411 -28.83 15.39 1.65
C VAL A 411 -29.92 14.37 1.35
N ILE A 412 -31.03 14.45 2.08
CA ILE A 412 -32.14 13.50 2.02
C ILE A 412 -33.49 14.23 2.00
N GLY A 413 -34.52 13.56 1.51
CA GLY A 413 -35.89 14.04 1.63
C GLY A 413 -36.52 13.71 2.98
N ALA A 414 -37.55 14.46 3.37
CA ALA A 414 -38.38 14.20 4.54
C ALA A 414 -38.89 12.73 4.62
N ASP A 415 -39.26 12.13 3.48
CA ASP A 415 -39.66 10.73 3.38
C ASP A 415 -38.55 9.73 3.79
N THR A 416 -37.29 10.10 3.54
CA THR A 416 -36.13 9.27 3.88
C THR A 416 -35.72 9.50 5.33
N ALA A 417 -35.81 10.74 5.83
CA ALA A 417 -35.60 11.05 7.25
C ALA A 417 -36.59 10.26 8.13
N ALA A 418 -37.87 10.22 7.75
CA ALA A 418 -38.90 9.44 8.43
C ALA A 418 -38.55 7.94 8.52
N ARG A 419 -37.93 7.38 7.46
CA ARG A 419 -37.50 5.98 7.43
C ARG A 419 -36.27 5.73 8.30
N LEU A 420 -35.32 6.67 8.33
CA LEU A 420 -34.12 6.56 9.16
C LEU A 420 -34.44 6.50 10.66
N ILE A 421 -35.46 7.23 11.12
CA ILE A 421 -35.86 7.24 12.53
C ILE A 421 -37.00 6.25 12.85
N ASN A 422 -37.27 5.29 11.96
CA ASN A 422 -38.34 4.32 12.15
C ASN A 422 -37.76 2.94 12.54
N PRO A 423 -38.05 2.43 13.76
CA PRO A 423 -37.56 1.13 14.24
C PRO A 423 -37.88 -0.05 13.33
N LYS A 424 -38.90 0.04 12.47
CA LYS A 424 -39.23 -0.99 11.48
C LYS A 424 -38.03 -1.36 10.58
N TYR A 425 -37.13 -0.42 10.30
CA TYR A 425 -35.93 -0.65 9.50
C TYR A 425 -34.74 -1.20 10.31
N TYR A 426 -34.96 -1.46 11.60
CA TYR A 426 -33.97 -1.93 12.56
C TYR A 426 -34.50 -3.15 13.32
N ASP A 427 -35.16 -4.06 12.61
CA ASP A 427 -35.81 -5.27 13.16
C ASP A 427 -36.89 -4.98 14.22
N GLY A 428 -37.49 -3.79 14.16
CA GLY A 428 -38.46 -3.32 15.15
C GLY A 428 -37.82 -2.83 16.46
N ASP A 429 -36.50 -2.81 16.56
CA ASP A 429 -35.75 -2.48 17.78
C ASP A 429 -35.33 -1.01 17.80
N TYR A 430 -35.90 -0.25 18.73
CA TYR A 430 -35.59 1.15 18.96
C TYR A 430 -34.16 1.36 19.50
N GLY A 431 -33.67 0.49 20.38
CA GLY A 431 -32.31 0.56 20.91
C GLY A 431 -31.29 0.36 19.79
N LYS A 432 -31.50 -0.65 18.94
CA LYS A 432 -30.67 -0.89 17.75
C LYS A 432 -30.64 0.30 16.79
N MET A 433 -31.78 0.95 16.57
CA MET A 433 -31.86 2.18 15.77
C MET A 433 -30.99 3.30 16.36
N ILE A 434 -31.13 3.54 17.66
CA ILE A 434 -30.33 4.55 18.37
C ILE A 434 -28.85 4.23 18.29
N ASP A 435 -28.44 2.97 18.52
CA ASP A 435 -27.03 2.57 18.48
C ASP A 435 -26.41 2.78 17.10
N ILE A 436 -27.11 2.38 16.03
CA ILE A 436 -26.63 2.55 14.65
C ILE A 436 -26.53 4.03 14.28
N LEU A 437 -27.55 4.84 14.57
CA LEU A 437 -27.53 6.27 14.25
C LEU A 437 -26.53 7.04 15.12
N THR A 438 -26.32 6.61 16.36
CA THR A 438 -25.24 7.14 17.22
C THR A 438 -23.86 6.79 16.64
N GLY A 439 -23.72 5.59 16.07
CA GLY A 439 -22.55 5.22 15.28
C GLY A 439 -22.29 6.17 14.11
N CYS A 440 -23.32 6.48 13.31
CA CYS A 440 -23.23 7.49 12.24
C CYS A 440 -22.83 8.86 12.77
N LYS A 441 -23.43 9.29 13.89
CA LYS A 441 -23.11 10.59 14.50
C LYS A 441 -21.63 10.66 14.91
N ARG A 442 -21.05 9.57 15.42
CA ARG A 442 -19.63 9.49 15.81
C ARG A 442 -18.67 9.62 14.63
N THR A 443 -19.09 9.31 13.40
CA THR A 443 -18.27 9.56 12.21
C THR A 443 -18.25 11.03 11.80
N GLY A 444 -19.03 11.90 12.48
CA GLY A 444 -19.16 13.31 12.16
C GLY A 444 -20.09 13.59 10.98
N CYS A 445 -20.88 12.60 10.56
CA CYS A 445 -21.85 12.76 9.49
C CYS A 445 -23.10 13.50 9.97
N THR A 446 -23.73 14.26 9.07
CA THR A 446 -25.02 14.94 9.30
C THR A 446 -26.01 14.64 8.18
N PHE A 447 -27.29 14.85 8.44
CA PHE A 447 -28.39 14.70 7.47
C PHE A 447 -29.06 16.04 7.22
N LEU A 448 -28.97 16.56 6.00
CA LEU A 448 -29.76 17.74 5.58
C LEU A 448 -31.08 17.27 5.01
N VAL A 449 -32.18 17.72 5.61
CA VAL A 449 -33.53 17.23 5.31
C VAL A 449 -34.28 18.27 4.51
N GLY A 450 -34.47 18.01 3.22
CA GLY A 450 -35.34 18.77 2.34
C GLY A 450 -36.80 18.40 2.55
N GLY A 451 -37.67 19.40 2.68
CA GLY A 451 -39.11 19.21 2.75
C GLY A 451 -39.66 18.49 1.52
N ARG A 452 -40.60 17.57 1.72
CA ARG A 452 -41.23 16.79 0.63
C ARG A 452 -42.68 16.48 0.94
N ASN A 453 -43.46 16.30 -0.12
CA ASN A 453 -44.80 15.77 -0.02
C ASN A 453 -44.76 14.26 0.33
N VAL A 454 -45.29 13.92 1.50
CA VAL A 454 -45.43 12.55 2.01
C VAL A 454 -46.92 12.31 2.25
N ASP A 455 -47.50 11.37 1.50
CA ASP A 455 -48.92 11.02 1.56
C ASP A 455 -49.89 12.21 1.34
N GLY A 456 -49.53 13.14 0.45
CA GLY A 456 -50.34 14.32 0.12
C GLY A 456 -50.11 15.53 1.02
N VAL A 457 -49.29 15.40 2.08
CA VAL A 457 -48.94 16.47 3.01
C VAL A 457 -47.47 16.83 2.88
N PHE A 458 -47.18 18.13 2.70
CA PHE A 458 -45.80 18.62 2.71
C PHE A 458 -45.23 18.52 4.14
N LYS A 459 -44.21 17.69 4.32
CA LYS A 459 -43.52 17.49 5.60
C LYS A 459 -42.12 18.05 5.57
N VAL A 460 -41.71 18.67 6.68
CA VAL A 460 -40.37 19.17 6.98
C VAL A 460 -39.75 18.41 8.17
N LEU A 461 -38.51 18.70 8.55
CA LEU A 461 -37.83 17.97 9.64
C LEU A 461 -38.60 18.08 10.97
N GLU A 462 -39.18 19.25 11.22
CA GLU A 462 -39.89 19.61 12.44
C GLU A 462 -41.17 18.76 12.64
N ASP A 463 -41.70 18.14 11.59
CA ASP A 463 -42.86 17.26 11.65
C ASP A 463 -42.52 15.84 12.16
N PHE A 464 -41.24 15.54 12.37
CA PHE A 464 -40.76 14.22 12.79
C PHE A 464 -40.26 14.23 14.24
N ASN A 465 -40.63 13.20 15.00
CA ASN A 465 -40.15 13.03 16.37
C ASN A 465 -38.73 12.42 16.39
N VAL A 466 -37.72 13.25 16.15
CA VAL A 466 -36.31 12.84 16.22
C VAL A 466 -35.88 12.74 17.69
N PRO A 467 -35.30 11.61 18.13
CA PRO A 467 -34.78 11.44 19.48
C PRO A 467 -33.78 12.54 19.85
N GLU A 468 -33.87 13.09 21.07
CA GLU A 468 -33.07 14.26 21.52
C GLU A 468 -31.57 14.09 21.26
N MET A 469 -31.04 12.90 21.53
CA MET A 469 -29.62 12.59 21.35
C MET A 469 -29.14 12.59 19.88
N LEU A 470 -30.06 12.58 18.91
CA LEU A 470 -29.77 12.57 17.48
C LEU A 470 -30.13 13.89 16.80
N LYS A 471 -30.84 14.81 17.46
CA LYS A 471 -31.39 16.03 16.84
C LYS A 471 -30.34 16.89 16.15
N ASP A 472 -29.17 17.06 16.77
CA ASP A 472 -28.04 17.82 16.23
C ASP A 472 -27.45 17.26 14.93
N MET A 473 -27.70 15.98 14.63
CA MET A 473 -27.28 15.35 13.39
C MET A 473 -28.24 15.68 12.23
N PHE A 474 -29.49 16.07 12.48
CA PHE A 474 -30.48 16.40 11.46
C PHE A 474 -30.64 17.91 11.32
N ILE A 475 -30.43 18.43 10.12
CA ILE A 475 -30.47 19.85 9.81
C ILE A 475 -31.59 20.08 8.80
N SER A 476 -32.58 20.91 9.15
CA SER A 476 -33.69 21.24 8.25
C SER A 476 -33.21 22.14 7.12
N ILE A 477 -33.64 21.87 5.88
CA ILE A 477 -33.52 22.81 4.77
C ILE A 477 -34.81 23.66 4.75
N PRO A 478 -34.73 24.97 5.00
CA PRO A 478 -35.90 25.84 5.06
C PRO A 478 -36.75 25.77 3.79
N ALA A 479 -38.07 25.69 3.94
CA ALA A 479 -39.02 25.56 2.82
C ALA A 479 -39.00 26.80 1.91
N GLU A 480 -38.58 27.95 2.43
CA GLU A 480 -38.39 29.18 1.67
C GLU A 480 -37.22 29.06 0.67
N LEU A 481 -36.20 28.28 1.02
CA LEU A 481 -35.03 28.05 0.16
C LEU A 481 -35.28 26.90 -0.83
N PHE A 482 -36.04 25.88 -0.41
CA PHE A 482 -36.34 24.73 -1.25
C PHE A 482 -37.80 24.25 -1.10
N ARG A 483 -38.59 24.55 -2.13
CA ARG A 483 -39.90 23.94 -2.38
C ARG A 483 -40.03 23.64 -3.86
N MET A 484 -39.85 22.37 -4.22
CA MET A 484 -40.04 21.88 -5.59
C MET A 484 -40.73 20.52 -5.56
N ASP A 485 -42.00 20.49 -5.96
CA ASP A 485 -42.81 19.28 -6.04
C ASP A 485 -42.59 18.58 -7.40
N ILE A 486 -41.33 18.26 -7.72
CA ILE A 486 -40.98 17.48 -8.92
C ILE A 486 -40.56 16.08 -8.47
N SER A 487 -41.25 15.05 -8.98
CA SER A 487 -40.93 13.65 -8.71
C SER A 487 -40.50 12.92 -9.99
N SER A 488 -39.36 12.22 -9.94
CA SER A 488 -38.96 11.30 -11.02
C SER A 488 -40.07 10.29 -11.38
N THR A 489 -40.90 9.90 -10.41
CA THR A 489 -42.01 8.96 -10.65
C THR A 489 -43.12 9.56 -11.49
N GLU A 490 -43.45 10.83 -11.27
CA GLU A 490 -44.45 11.55 -12.07
C GLU A 490 -43.92 11.83 -13.47
N ILE A 491 -42.63 12.16 -13.60
CA ILE A 491 -41.98 12.33 -14.91
C ILE A 491 -42.07 11.03 -15.72
N ARG A 492 -41.76 9.87 -15.13
CA ARG A 492 -41.90 8.57 -15.81
C ARG A 492 -43.33 8.31 -16.28
N LYS A 493 -44.33 8.56 -15.41
CA LYS A 493 -45.75 8.46 -15.77
C LYS A 493 -46.14 9.39 -16.92
N SER A 494 -45.64 10.63 -16.92
CA SER A 494 -45.91 11.62 -17.98
C SER A 494 -45.22 11.29 -19.31
N GLN A 495 -44.10 10.56 -19.26
CA GLN A 495 -43.32 10.12 -20.42
C GLN A 495 -43.73 8.73 -20.93
N GLY A 496 -44.70 8.07 -20.29
CA GLY A 496 -45.19 6.75 -20.70
C GLY A 496 -44.20 5.60 -20.46
N CYS A 497 -43.26 5.75 -19.53
CA CYS A 497 -42.26 4.73 -19.17
C CYS A 497 -42.49 4.11 -17.79
#